data_AF-A0A3Q0RAM7-F1
#
_entry.id   AF-A0A3Q0RAM7-F1
#
_cell.length_a   1.000
_cell.length_b   1.000
_cell.length_c   1.000
_cell.angle_alpha   90.00
_cell.angle_beta   90.00
_cell.angle_gamma   90.00
#
_symmetry.space_group_name_H-M   'P 1'
#
loop_
_entity.id
_entity.type
_entity.pdbx_description
1 polymer ?
#
loop_
_entity_poly.entity_id
_entity_poly.type
_entity_poly.pdbx_seq_one_letter_code
_entity_poly.pdbx_strand_id
1 'polypeptide(L)'
;MAYTTAGGTKKKVCYYYDGDVGNYYYGQGHPMKPHRIRMTHNLLLNYGLYRKMEVYVCFPALKLNIPTQSGLLCLSFHPACMSCVSETTQSYFNVGEDCPVFDGLFEFCQLSAGGSAAGSVKLNRQQTDIAVNWAGGLHHAKKSEASGFCYVNDIVLAILELLKYHQRVLYIDIDIHHGDGVEEAFYTTDRVMTASFHKYGEYFPGTGDLRDIGAGKGKYYAVNFPLRDGIDDESYEKIFKPVMAKVMEMYQPSAVVLQCGADSLSGDRLGCFNLTIRGHAKCVEYIKSFNLPLLMLGGGGYTIRNVARCWTYETAVALDTDIPDELPYNDYFEYFGPDFKLHISPSNMTNQNTQEYMDKIKQRLFENLRMLPHAPGVQMQAIPEDAVPDDTVDEDTEDPDKRLSIRATDKRIACDEEFSDSEDEGEGGRRNTANHKKGAKRPKVDEDKQEGEEKKADLKEEEKTKDSSAEKTDSKR
;
A
#
# COMPACT_ATOMS: atom_id res chain seq x y z
N MET A 1 29.27 18.25 -2.74
CA MET A 1 29.89 17.02 -2.22
C MET A 1 29.50 15.89 -3.15
N ALA A 2 30.47 15.16 -3.68
CA ALA A 2 30.20 14.02 -4.55
C ALA A 2 29.63 12.88 -3.70
N TYR A 3 28.41 12.44 -3.99
CA TYR A 3 27.88 11.21 -3.41
C TYR A 3 28.72 10.06 -3.95
N THR A 4 29.62 9.54 -3.12
CA THR A 4 30.30 8.28 -3.35
C THR A 4 29.25 7.19 -3.47
N THR A 5 29.17 6.55 -4.64
CA THR A 5 28.48 5.28 -4.85
C THR A 5 29.20 4.20 -4.05
N ALA A 6 28.93 4.15 -2.75
CA ALA A 6 29.22 2.97 -1.95
C ALA A 6 28.35 1.84 -2.51
N GLY A 7 28.96 0.69 -2.84
CA GLY A 7 28.25 -0.49 -3.34
C GLY A 7 27.07 -0.82 -2.42
N GLY A 8 25.87 -0.54 -2.89
CA GLY A 8 24.65 -0.67 -2.09
C GLY A 8 24.30 -2.12 -1.92
N THR A 9 24.14 -2.56 -0.67
CA THR A 9 23.36 -3.76 -0.36
C THR A 9 21.99 -3.65 -1.02
N LYS A 10 21.51 -4.70 -1.70
CA LYS A 10 20.17 -4.74 -2.30
C LYS A 10 19.15 -4.29 -1.24
N LYS A 11 18.32 -3.29 -1.57
CA LYS A 11 17.30 -2.77 -0.66
C LYS A 11 16.23 -3.84 -0.41
N LYS A 12 15.80 -3.95 0.84
CA LYS A 12 14.69 -4.83 1.21
C LYS A 12 13.36 -4.17 0.83
N VAL A 13 12.52 -4.91 0.11
CA VAL A 13 11.21 -4.44 -0.37
C VAL A 13 10.11 -5.29 0.25
N CYS A 14 9.11 -4.63 0.86
CA CYS A 14 7.85 -5.23 1.27
C CYS A 14 6.73 -4.75 0.33
N TYR A 15 5.84 -5.65 -0.07
CA TYR A 15 4.72 -5.36 -0.95
C TYR A 15 3.40 -5.79 -0.32
N TYR A 16 2.42 -4.90 -0.31
CA TYR A 16 1.11 -5.12 0.31
C TYR A 16 0.04 -5.34 -0.77
N TYR A 17 -0.69 -6.44 -0.65
CA TYR A 17 -1.77 -6.79 -1.56
C TYR A 17 -2.82 -7.66 -0.87
N ASP A 18 -4.09 -7.40 -1.17
CA ASP A 18 -5.21 -8.25 -0.79
C ASP A 18 -5.97 -8.70 -2.05
N GLY A 19 -6.29 -9.99 -2.13
CA GLY A 19 -6.97 -10.58 -3.29
C GLY A 19 -8.34 -9.99 -3.59
N ASP A 20 -9.02 -9.47 -2.56
CA ASP A 20 -10.36 -8.90 -2.69
C ASP A 20 -10.37 -7.50 -3.29
N VAL A 21 -9.25 -6.78 -3.26
CA VAL A 21 -9.16 -5.38 -3.74
C VAL A 21 -9.60 -5.23 -5.21
N GLY A 22 -9.34 -6.26 -6.02
CA GLY A 22 -9.69 -6.27 -7.45
C GLY A 22 -11.17 -6.54 -7.74
N ASN A 23 -11.96 -6.91 -6.73
CA ASN A 23 -13.37 -7.28 -6.87
C ASN A 23 -14.31 -6.11 -6.57
N TYR A 24 -13.86 -5.07 -5.88
CA TYR A 24 -14.67 -3.87 -5.62
C TYR A 24 -14.95 -3.10 -6.91
N TYR A 25 -16.18 -2.60 -7.02
CA TYR A 25 -16.68 -2.00 -8.25
C TYR A 25 -17.42 -0.69 -7.97
N TYR A 26 -16.84 0.41 -8.46
CA TYR A 26 -17.37 1.78 -8.23
C TYR A 26 -18.71 2.03 -8.93
N GLY A 27 -19.08 1.23 -9.94
CA GLY A 27 -20.34 1.39 -10.67
C GLY A 27 -20.17 1.44 -12.19
N GLN A 28 -21.30 1.34 -12.89
CA GLN A 28 -21.33 1.34 -14.36
C GLN A 28 -20.85 2.68 -14.91
N GLY A 29 -19.95 2.62 -15.89
CA GLY A 29 -19.39 3.81 -16.54
C GLY A 29 -18.29 4.52 -15.75
N HIS A 30 -18.15 4.23 -14.45
CA HIS A 30 -17.16 4.89 -13.59
C HIS A 30 -15.71 4.58 -14.04
N PRO A 31 -14.83 5.60 -14.10
CA PRO A 31 -13.46 5.43 -14.61
C PRO A 31 -12.53 4.70 -13.62
N MET A 32 -12.69 4.90 -12.31
CA MET A 32 -11.93 4.18 -11.29
C MET A 32 -12.29 2.69 -11.31
N LYS A 33 -11.27 1.84 -11.54
CA LYS A 33 -11.40 0.38 -11.62
C LYS A 33 -10.36 -0.28 -10.71
N PRO A 34 -10.72 -0.65 -9.46
CA PRO A 34 -9.81 -1.36 -8.54
C PRO A 34 -9.18 -2.63 -9.14
N HIS A 35 -9.85 -3.25 -10.12
CA HIS A 35 -9.32 -4.37 -10.92
C HIS A 35 -7.90 -4.14 -11.48
N ARG A 36 -7.50 -2.90 -11.77
CA ARG A 36 -6.14 -2.57 -12.23
C ARG A 36 -5.05 -3.03 -11.25
N ILE A 37 -5.33 -3.02 -9.93
CA ILE A 37 -4.40 -3.48 -8.89
C ILE A 37 -4.20 -5.00 -9.00
N ARG A 38 -5.26 -5.75 -9.28
CA ARG A 38 -5.20 -7.20 -9.52
C ARG A 38 -4.45 -7.53 -10.81
N MET A 39 -4.63 -6.73 -11.86
CA MET A 39 -3.82 -6.87 -13.08
C MET A 39 -2.33 -6.65 -12.83
N THR A 40 -1.97 -5.60 -12.06
CA THR A 40 -0.58 -5.36 -11.63
C THR A 40 -0.05 -6.56 -10.85
N HIS A 41 -0.79 -7.03 -9.84
CA HIS A 41 -0.37 -8.17 -9.04
C HIS A 41 -0.10 -9.42 -9.88
N ASN A 42 -1.00 -9.75 -10.81
CA ASN A 42 -0.85 -10.90 -11.69
C ASN A 42 0.38 -10.77 -12.62
N LEU A 43 0.69 -9.57 -13.12
CA LEU A 43 1.94 -9.33 -13.86
C LEU A 43 3.18 -9.51 -12.98
N LEU A 44 3.18 -8.99 -11.75
CA LEU A 44 4.29 -9.15 -10.80
C LEU A 44 4.59 -10.62 -10.52
N LEU A 45 3.54 -11.44 -10.38
CA LEU A 45 3.67 -12.89 -10.21
C LEU A 45 4.32 -13.55 -11.43
N ASN A 46 3.82 -13.25 -12.63
CA ASN A 46 4.27 -13.88 -13.86
C ASN A 46 5.65 -13.40 -14.33
N TYR A 47 6.08 -12.20 -13.95
CA TYR A 47 7.48 -11.76 -14.10
C TYR A 47 8.43 -12.37 -13.05
N GLY A 48 7.90 -13.07 -12.03
CA GLY A 48 8.70 -13.65 -10.95
C GLY A 48 9.21 -12.63 -9.94
N LEU A 49 8.72 -11.39 -9.96
CA LEU A 49 9.16 -10.31 -9.05
C LEU A 49 8.76 -10.58 -7.60
N TYR A 50 7.65 -11.29 -7.38
CA TYR A 50 7.19 -11.69 -6.05
C TYR A 50 8.24 -12.51 -5.26
N ARG A 51 9.14 -13.23 -5.95
CA ARG A 51 10.19 -14.03 -5.31
C ARG A 51 11.30 -13.17 -4.68
N LYS A 52 11.35 -11.88 -5.02
CA LYS A 52 12.41 -10.93 -4.65
C LYS A 52 11.95 -9.90 -3.60
N MET A 53 10.71 -9.99 -3.13
CA MET A 53 10.13 -9.10 -2.13
C MET A 53 9.31 -9.88 -1.11
N GLU A 54 9.13 -9.33 0.09
CA GLU A 54 8.21 -9.92 1.07
C GLU A 54 6.78 -9.48 0.74
N VAL A 55 5.88 -10.42 0.46
CA VAL A 55 4.47 -10.12 0.16
C VAL A 55 3.62 -10.25 1.43
N TYR A 56 2.86 -9.21 1.73
CA TYR A 56 1.98 -9.13 2.89
C TYR A 56 0.54 -8.90 2.48
N VAL A 57 -0.38 -9.54 3.19
CA VAL A 57 -1.81 -9.22 3.12
C VAL A 57 -2.09 -7.94 3.91
N CYS A 58 -2.92 -7.06 3.37
CA CYS A 58 -3.31 -5.82 4.05
C CYS A 58 -4.09 -6.13 5.34
N PHE A 59 -3.71 -5.50 6.45
CA PHE A 59 -4.52 -5.55 7.67
C PHE A 59 -5.73 -4.61 7.55
N PRO A 60 -6.96 -5.07 7.81
CA PRO A 60 -8.12 -4.18 7.78
C PRO A 60 -7.95 -3.02 8.76
N ALA A 61 -8.12 -1.79 8.27
CA ALA A 61 -7.76 -0.61 9.04
C ALA A 61 -8.56 -0.39 10.34
N LEU A 62 -9.68 -1.08 10.53
CA LEU A 62 -10.53 -1.00 11.73
C LEU A 62 -9.81 -1.41 13.02
N LYS A 63 -8.71 -2.15 12.92
CA LYS A 63 -7.88 -2.56 14.06
C LYS A 63 -6.72 -1.60 14.36
N LEU A 64 -6.54 -0.55 13.57
CA LEU A 64 -5.52 0.45 13.88
C LEU A 64 -5.99 1.33 15.04
N ASN A 65 -5.13 1.50 16.05
CA ASN A 65 -5.29 2.49 17.12
C ASN A 65 -5.07 3.93 16.57
N ILE A 66 -5.83 4.32 15.54
CA ILE A 66 -5.81 5.69 15.04
C ILE A 66 -6.56 6.55 16.07
N PRO A 67 -5.94 7.57 16.66
CA PRO A 67 -6.62 8.44 17.62
C PRO A 67 -7.88 9.02 16.98
N THR A 68 -9.01 8.87 17.68
CA THR A 68 -10.32 9.44 17.36
C THR A 68 -10.28 10.97 17.14
N GLN A 69 -9.17 11.64 17.45
CA GLN A 69 -8.95 13.07 17.24
C GLN A 69 -8.60 13.48 15.80
N SER A 70 -8.24 12.54 14.91
CA SER A 70 -7.89 12.88 13.52
C SER A 70 -9.10 13.24 12.64
N GLY A 71 -10.33 13.10 13.14
CA GLY A 71 -11.53 13.54 12.44
C GLY A 71 -11.79 12.83 11.10
N LEU A 72 -11.17 11.67 10.85
CA LEU A 72 -11.53 10.79 9.74
C LEU A 72 -12.88 10.11 10.03
N LEU A 73 -13.95 10.90 9.91
CA LEU A 73 -15.31 10.47 10.16
C LEU A 73 -15.83 9.51 9.07
N CYS A 74 -15.06 9.26 8.01
CA CYS A 74 -15.39 8.21 7.04
C CYS A 74 -15.35 6.81 7.69
N LEU A 75 -14.63 6.64 8.81
CA LEU A 75 -14.67 5.40 9.59
C LEU A 75 -15.93 5.22 10.46
N SER A 76 -16.72 6.28 10.66
CA SER A 76 -17.99 6.21 11.38
C SER A 76 -19.15 5.71 10.51
N PHE A 77 -18.93 5.52 9.20
CA PHE A 77 -19.87 4.81 8.33
C PHE A 77 -19.78 3.32 8.60
N HIS A 78 -20.48 2.91 9.65
CA HIS A 78 -20.72 1.51 9.94
C HIS A 78 -21.33 0.81 8.70
N PRO A 79 -20.94 -0.44 8.37
CA PRO A 79 -21.41 -1.16 7.17
C PRO A 79 -22.92 -1.24 7.04
N ALA A 80 -23.66 -1.21 8.15
CA ALA A 80 -25.12 -1.25 8.16
C ALA A 80 -25.80 0.06 7.68
N CYS A 81 -25.04 1.12 7.41
CA CYS A 81 -25.61 2.46 7.21
C CYS A 81 -25.59 2.94 5.76
N MET A 82 -24.73 2.45 4.85
CA MET A 82 -24.55 3.07 3.52
C MET A 82 -25.80 3.04 2.62
N SER A 83 -26.62 1.99 2.67
CA SER A 83 -27.94 1.94 2.01
C SER A 83 -29.03 2.74 2.75
N CYS A 84 -28.73 3.24 3.94
CA CYS A 84 -29.64 3.90 4.87
C CYS A 84 -29.25 5.38 5.12
N VAL A 85 -28.17 5.87 4.49
CA VAL A 85 -27.70 7.25 4.64
C VAL A 85 -28.62 8.16 3.84
N SER A 86 -29.25 9.12 4.52
CA SER A 86 -30.09 10.13 3.88
C SER A 86 -29.31 10.90 2.80
N GLU A 87 -29.98 11.33 1.73
CA GLU A 87 -29.37 12.17 0.67
C GLU A 87 -28.67 13.40 1.25
N THR A 88 -29.21 13.99 2.32
CA THR A 88 -28.62 15.14 3.02
C THR A 88 -27.24 14.82 3.59
N THR A 89 -27.07 13.62 4.16
CA THR A 89 -25.78 13.19 4.71
C THR A 89 -24.80 12.85 3.59
N GLN A 90 -25.25 12.23 2.50
CA GLN A 90 -24.40 11.95 1.34
C GLN A 90 -23.83 13.25 0.73
N SER A 91 -24.69 14.24 0.51
CA SER A 91 -24.27 15.57 0.05
C SER A 91 -23.32 16.27 1.02
N TYR A 92 -23.54 16.16 2.33
CA TYR A 92 -22.64 16.75 3.34
C TYR A 92 -21.21 16.20 3.29
N PHE A 93 -21.05 14.91 2.96
CA PHE A 93 -19.75 14.25 2.86
C PHE A 93 -19.22 14.17 1.43
N ASN A 94 -19.88 14.82 0.47
CA ASN A 94 -19.55 14.77 -0.96
C ASN A 94 -19.46 13.33 -1.51
N VAL A 95 -20.37 12.47 -1.07
CA VAL A 95 -20.56 11.09 -1.55
C VAL A 95 -21.81 11.05 -2.43
N GLY A 96 -21.77 10.37 -3.57
CA GLY A 96 -22.89 10.21 -4.47
C GLY A 96 -22.50 10.20 -5.95
N GLU A 97 -22.16 11.38 -6.49
CA GLU A 97 -21.85 11.57 -7.91
C GLU A 97 -20.48 10.98 -8.30
N ASP A 98 -19.42 11.78 -8.23
CA ASP A 98 -18.06 11.34 -8.54
C ASP A 98 -17.53 10.35 -7.50
N CYS A 99 -18.02 10.38 -6.27
CA CYS A 99 -17.65 9.44 -5.22
C CYS A 99 -18.84 8.52 -4.88
N PRO A 100 -19.17 7.52 -5.71
CA PRO A 100 -20.39 6.73 -5.58
C PRO A 100 -20.41 5.82 -4.34
N VAL A 101 -21.62 5.57 -3.85
CA VAL A 101 -21.90 4.51 -2.87
C VAL A 101 -21.89 3.16 -3.62
N PHE A 102 -21.06 2.22 -3.18
CA PHE A 102 -21.03 0.86 -3.75
C PHE A 102 -20.84 -0.20 -2.66
N ASP A 103 -21.22 -1.44 -3.00
CA ASP A 103 -21.10 -2.59 -2.10
C ASP A 103 -19.63 -2.85 -1.75
N GLY A 104 -19.32 -2.83 -0.46
CA GLY A 104 -17.96 -3.04 0.01
C GLY A 104 -17.07 -1.80 0.03
N LEU A 105 -17.63 -0.58 -0.12
CA LEU A 105 -16.85 0.67 -0.09
C LEU A 105 -15.96 0.77 1.17
N PHE A 106 -16.52 0.41 2.32
CA PHE A 106 -15.81 0.53 3.58
C PHE A 106 -14.61 -0.41 3.65
N GLU A 107 -14.82 -1.66 3.25
CA GLU A 107 -13.79 -2.70 3.16
C GLU A 107 -12.71 -2.30 2.15
N PHE A 108 -13.08 -1.74 1.01
CA PHE A 108 -12.12 -1.17 0.06
C PHE A 108 -11.22 -0.10 0.70
N CYS A 109 -11.82 0.84 1.45
CA CYS A 109 -11.07 1.87 2.19
C CYS A 109 -10.15 1.26 3.25
N GLN A 110 -10.59 0.20 3.94
CA GLN A 110 -9.80 -0.50 4.94
C GLN A 110 -8.56 -1.17 4.36
N LEU A 111 -8.68 -1.82 3.19
CA LEU A 111 -7.56 -2.49 2.53
C LEU A 111 -6.53 -1.48 2.02
N SER A 112 -7.02 -0.40 1.40
CA SER A 112 -6.20 0.70 0.91
C SER A 112 -5.41 1.37 2.05
N ALA A 113 -6.11 1.84 3.10
CA ALA A 113 -5.49 2.48 4.26
C ALA A 113 -4.61 1.54 5.09
N GLY A 114 -5.04 0.29 5.23
CA GLY A 114 -4.34 -0.74 5.99
C GLY A 114 -2.97 -1.06 5.41
N GLY A 115 -2.86 -1.19 4.09
CA GLY A 115 -1.58 -1.42 3.41
C GLY A 115 -0.59 -0.27 3.61
N SER A 116 -1.05 0.98 3.47
CA SER A 116 -0.20 2.16 3.61
C SER A 116 0.29 2.33 5.05
N ALA A 117 -0.59 2.14 6.03
CA ALA A 117 -0.21 2.25 7.43
C ALA A 117 0.70 1.10 7.90
N ALA A 118 0.44 -0.14 7.48
CA ALA A 118 1.32 -1.28 7.77
C ALA A 118 2.71 -1.09 7.13
N GLY A 119 2.76 -0.57 5.90
CA GLY A 119 4.00 -0.15 5.24
C GLY A 119 4.79 0.86 6.05
N SER A 120 4.14 1.92 6.54
CA SER A 120 4.77 2.92 7.42
C SER A 120 5.29 2.34 8.73
N VAL A 121 4.53 1.45 9.39
CA VAL A 121 5.00 0.77 10.61
C VAL A 121 6.27 -0.02 10.34
N LYS A 122 6.32 -0.79 9.25
CA LYS A 122 7.54 -1.54 8.87
C LYS A 122 8.74 -0.64 8.59
N LEU A 123 8.53 0.51 7.95
CA LEU A 123 9.58 1.50 7.70
C LEU A 123 10.09 2.11 9.02
N ASN A 124 9.18 2.51 9.92
CA ASN A 124 9.52 3.03 11.25
C ASN A 124 10.34 2.03 12.08
N ARG A 125 9.97 0.75 12.03
CA ARG A 125 10.68 -0.34 12.71
C ARG A 125 11.97 -0.77 12.02
N GLN A 126 12.35 -0.11 10.91
CA GLN A 126 13.57 -0.40 10.15
C GLN A 126 13.64 -1.87 9.67
N GLN A 127 12.49 -2.48 9.42
CA GLN A 127 12.37 -3.87 8.96
C GLN A 127 12.39 -4.01 7.43
N THR A 128 12.28 -2.89 6.72
CA THR A 128 12.31 -2.78 5.26
C THR A 128 12.85 -1.41 4.85
N ASP A 129 13.47 -1.32 3.68
CA ASP A 129 13.94 -0.04 3.11
C ASP A 129 12.85 0.61 2.25
N ILE A 130 12.10 -0.22 1.52
CA ILE A 130 10.99 0.19 0.66
C ILE A 130 9.74 -0.59 1.04
N ALA A 131 8.60 0.09 1.15
CA ALA A 131 7.28 -0.51 1.25
C ALA A 131 6.42 -0.07 0.07
N VAL A 132 5.69 -0.99 -0.55
CA VAL A 132 4.87 -0.74 -1.75
C VAL A 132 3.42 -1.11 -1.48
N ASN A 133 2.49 -0.19 -1.72
CA ASN A 133 1.05 -0.44 -1.66
C ASN A 133 0.34 0.22 -2.86
N TRP A 134 0.12 -0.55 -3.93
CA TRP A 134 -0.55 -0.05 -5.13
C TRP A 134 -2.06 0.19 -4.96
N ALA A 135 -2.68 -0.30 -3.88
CA ALA A 135 -4.07 -0.01 -3.55
C ALA A 135 -4.25 1.35 -2.85
N GLY A 136 -3.17 1.93 -2.33
CA GLY A 136 -3.14 3.25 -1.70
C GLY A 136 -2.94 4.40 -2.69
N GLY A 137 -2.65 5.58 -2.16
CA GLY A 137 -2.38 6.78 -2.93
C GLY A 137 -3.62 7.65 -3.20
N LEU A 138 -4.67 7.54 -2.37
CA LEU A 138 -5.94 8.24 -2.54
C LEU A 138 -5.84 9.68 -1.99
N HIS A 139 -5.13 10.52 -2.73
CA HIS A 139 -4.67 11.83 -2.26
C HIS A 139 -5.72 12.95 -2.16
N HIS A 140 -6.90 12.79 -2.77
CA HIS A 140 -7.95 13.82 -2.79
C HIS A 140 -8.86 13.82 -1.57
N ALA A 141 -8.90 12.71 -0.82
CA ALA A 141 -9.76 12.60 0.34
C ALA A 141 -9.41 13.67 1.38
N LYS A 142 -10.42 14.38 1.86
CA LYS A 142 -10.28 15.46 2.85
C LYS A 142 -10.54 14.93 4.25
N LYS A 143 -10.42 15.81 5.25
CA LYS A 143 -10.71 15.45 6.65
C LYS A 143 -12.15 14.97 6.84
N SER A 144 -13.10 15.68 6.23
CA SER A 144 -14.54 15.48 6.47
C SER A 144 -15.36 15.33 5.20
N GLU A 145 -14.76 15.05 4.05
CA GLU A 145 -15.47 14.83 2.78
C GLU A 145 -14.66 13.94 1.83
N ALA A 146 -15.37 13.17 1.02
CA ALA A 146 -14.79 12.45 -0.12
C ALA A 146 -14.55 13.42 -1.28
N SER A 147 -13.60 13.13 -2.14
CA SER A 147 -13.31 13.95 -3.32
C SER A 147 -12.52 13.14 -4.34
N GLY A 148 -12.75 13.36 -5.64
CA GLY A 148 -11.95 12.76 -6.71
C GLY A 148 -11.74 11.24 -6.56
N PHE A 149 -12.82 10.49 -6.35
CA PHE A 149 -12.81 9.02 -6.14
C PHE A 149 -12.20 8.54 -4.82
N CYS A 150 -11.77 9.46 -3.94
CA CYS A 150 -11.06 9.18 -2.71
C CYS A 150 -11.95 9.43 -1.48
N TYR A 151 -12.04 8.45 -0.59
CA TYR A 151 -12.90 8.50 0.61
C TYR A 151 -12.09 8.58 1.91
N VAL A 152 -10.98 7.87 1.97
CA VAL A 152 -10.03 7.87 3.10
C VAL A 152 -8.66 8.22 2.55
N ASN A 153 -8.00 9.21 3.16
CA ASN A 153 -6.66 9.61 2.77
C ASN A 153 -5.63 8.71 3.45
N ASP A 154 -5.33 7.57 2.83
CA ASP A 154 -4.35 6.59 3.34
C ASP A 154 -2.94 7.19 3.46
N ILE A 155 -2.61 8.16 2.61
CA ILE A 155 -1.34 8.87 2.59
C ILE A 155 -1.15 9.70 3.86
N VAL A 156 -2.16 10.47 4.25
CA VAL A 156 -2.12 11.27 5.48
C VAL A 156 -1.95 10.36 6.70
N LEU A 157 -2.65 9.23 6.75
CA LEU A 157 -2.51 8.25 7.83
C LEU A 157 -1.09 7.66 7.87
N ALA A 158 -0.54 7.29 6.71
CA ALA A 158 0.81 6.77 6.57
C ALA A 158 1.88 7.79 6.99
N ILE A 159 1.72 9.06 6.65
CA ILE A 159 2.64 10.14 7.06
C ILE A 159 2.55 10.39 8.56
N LEU A 160 1.35 10.42 9.15
CA LEU A 160 1.18 10.55 10.60
C LEU A 160 1.89 9.41 11.35
N GLU A 161 1.86 8.19 10.81
CA GLU A 161 2.60 7.06 11.36
C GLU A 161 4.12 7.30 11.26
N LEU A 162 4.63 7.71 10.11
CA LEU A 162 6.06 8.02 9.92
C LEU A 162 6.53 9.15 10.85
N LEU A 163 5.70 10.16 11.09
CA LEU A 163 6.00 11.28 11.99
C LEU A 163 6.20 10.87 13.46
N LYS A 164 5.91 9.63 13.85
CA LYS A 164 6.26 9.13 15.19
C LYS A 164 7.77 8.96 15.38
N TYR A 165 8.50 8.61 14.32
CA TYR A 165 9.94 8.33 14.35
C TYR A 165 10.77 9.28 13.47
N HIS A 166 10.13 9.88 12.46
CA HIS A 166 10.78 10.78 11.50
C HIS A 166 10.43 12.25 11.80
N GLN A 167 11.44 13.07 12.04
CA GLN A 167 11.24 14.50 12.30
C GLN A 167 10.65 15.23 11.08
N ARG A 168 11.11 14.83 9.88
CA ARG A 168 10.74 15.39 8.58
C ARG A 168 10.40 14.26 7.62
N VAL A 169 9.20 14.31 7.06
CA VAL A 169 8.70 13.39 6.03
C VAL A 169 8.47 14.18 4.75
N LEU A 170 9.05 13.72 3.65
CA LEU A 170 8.82 14.32 2.33
C LEU A 170 7.73 13.53 1.60
N TYR A 171 6.68 14.22 1.17
CA TYR A 171 5.66 13.69 0.28
C TYR A 171 5.90 14.19 -1.14
N ILE A 172 5.94 13.27 -2.11
CA ILE A 172 6.14 13.55 -3.53
C ILE A 172 4.97 12.96 -4.29
N ASP A 173 4.40 13.74 -5.18
CA ASP A 173 3.20 13.39 -5.94
C ASP A 173 3.45 13.60 -7.44
N ILE A 174 3.38 12.49 -8.19
CA ILE A 174 3.55 12.48 -9.66
C ILE A 174 2.24 12.09 -10.39
N ASP A 175 1.11 12.07 -9.69
CA ASP A 175 -0.23 12.06 -10.30
C ASP A 175 -0.43 13.29 -11.18
N ILE A 176 -1.27 13.17 -12.21
CA ILE A 176 -1.57 14.34 -13.05
C ILE A 176 -2.39 15.38 -12.29
N HIS A 177 -3.14 14.99 -11.27
CA HIS A 177 -3.92 15.88 -10.42
C HIS A 177 -3.09 16.37 -9.23
N HIS A 178 -3.41 17.58 -8.77
CA HIS A 178 -2.78 18.12 -7.57
C HIS A 178 -3.17 17.29 -6.33
N GLY A 179 -2.18 16.89 -5.53
CA GLY A 179 -2.34 16.15 -4.26
C GLY A 179 -2.92 16.99 -3.10
N ASP A 180 -4.06 17.59 -3.36
CA ASP A 180 -4.67 18.65 -2.55
C ASP A 180 -5.13 18.20 -1.15
N GLY A 181 -5.58 16.95 -0.97
CA GLY A 181 -5.94 16.43 0.36
C GLY A 181 -4.74 16.26 1.28
N VAL A 182 -3.60 15.83 0.74
CA VAL A 182 -2.35 15.70 1.50
C VAL A 182 -1.75 17.07 1.79
N GLU A 183 -1.74 17.97 0.79
CA GLU A 183 -1.30 19.35 0.98
C GLU A 183 -2.11 20.08 2.05
N GLU A 184 -3.44 19.98 2.01
CA GLU A 184 -4.33 20.61 3.00
C GLU A 184 -4.07 20.09 4.42
N ALA A 185 -3.91 18.77 4.57
CA ALA A 185 -3.68 18.14 5.87
C ALA A 185 -2.40 18.64 6.57
N PHE A 186 -1.38 19.02 5.79
CA PHE A 186 -0.07 19.44 6.30
C PHE A 186 0.27 20.91 6.01
N TYR A 187 -0.69 21.70 5.51
CA TYR A 187 -0.47 23.07 5.02
C TYR A 187 0.14 24.05 6.04
N THR A 188 0.01 23.73 7.33
CA THR A 188 0.44 24.59 8.46
C THR A 188 1.59 24.03 9.29
N THR A 189 2.24 22.95 8.86
CA THR A 189 3.39 22.33 9.55
C THR A 189 4.65 22.35 8.69
N ASP A 190 5.82 22.42 9.33
CA ASP A 190 7.15 22.29 8.74
C ASP A 190 7.69 20.84 8.79
N ARG A 191 7.01 19.95 9.53
CA ARG A 191 7.40 18.54 9.68
C ARG A 191 7.08 17.67 8.47
N VAL A 192 6.27 18.17 7.55
CA VAL A 192 5.96 17.51 6.27
C VAL A 192 6.13 18.53 5.17
N MET A 193 6.87 18.18 4.13
CA MET A 193 6.92 18.95 2.90
C MET A 193 6.15 18.20 1.81
N THR A 194 5.23 18.88 1.14
CA THR A 194 4.50 18.34 -0.02
C THR A 194 5.11 18.89 -1.31
N ALA A 195 5.39 18.01 -2.28
CA ALA A 195 5.90 18.37 -3.59
C ALA A 195 5.06 17.71 -4.68
N SER A 196 4.26 18.49 -5.43
CA SER A 196 3.35 17.97 -6.44
C SER A 196 3.64 18.54 -7.84
N PHE A 197 3.59 17.68 -8.86
CA PHE A 197 3.82 18.00 -10.26
C PHE A 197 2.59 17.62 -11.09
N HIS A 198 1.73 18.60 -11.38
CA HIS A 198 0.37 18.32 -11.85
C HIS A 198 -0.07 19.28 -12.95
N LYS A 199 -1.09 18.90 -13.71
CA LYS A 199 -1.75 19.81 -14.64
C LYS A 199 -2.48 20.91 -13.87
N TYR A 200 -2.33 22.15 -14.35
CA TYR A 200 -3.01 23.31 -13.77
C TYR A 200 -3.66 24.20 -14.84
N GLY A 201 -4.81 24.77 -14.50
CA GLY A 201 -5.65 25.59 -15.39
C GLY A 201 -6.82 24.79 -15.97
N GLU A 202 -8.04 25.14 -15.56
CA GLU A 202 -9.30 24.46 -15.92
C GLU A 202 -9.22 22.93 -15.77
N TYR A 203 -8.67 22.47 -14.64
CA TYR A 203 -8.49 21.05 -14.33
C TYR A 203 -8.79 20.79 -12.86
N PHE A 204 -9.29 19.59 -12.56
CA PHE A 204 -9.51 19.15 -11.18
C PHE A 204 -8.16 19.00 -10.45
N PRO A 205 -8.05 19.35 -9.16
CA PRO A 205 -9.06 19.89 -8.24
C PRO A 205 -9.19 21.42 -8.24
N GLY A 206 -8.44 22.13 -9.09
CA GLY A 206 -8.46 23.59 -9.18
C GLY A 206 -7.54 24.32 -8.17
N THR A 207 -6.74 23.58 -7.40
CA THR A 207 -5.70 24.07 -6.48
C THR A 207 -4.30 23.71 -7.00
N GLY A 208 -3.24 24.12 -6.30
CA GLY A 208 -1.85 23.81 -6.68
C GLY A 208 -1.21 24.89 -7.55
N ASP A 209 -1.62 26.16 -7.39
CA ASP A 209 -0.97 27.27 -8.07
C ASP A 209 0.49 27.39 -7.60
N LEU A 210 1.35 27.98 -8.43
CA LEU A 210 2.72 28.32 -8.05
C LEU A 210 2.81 29.21 -6.78
N ARG A 211 1.73 29.92 -6.46
CA ARG A 211 1.61 30.79 -5.28
C ARG A 211 1.14 30.06 -4.02
N ASP A 212 0.66 28.83 -4.16
CA ASP A 212 0.25 27.99 -3.04
C ASP A 212 1.50 27.40 -2.39
N ILE A 213 1.98 28.09 -1.35
CA ILE A 213 3.28 27.82 -0.70
C ILE A 213 3.14 27.44 0.78
N GLY A 214 1.94 27.09 1.25
CA GLY A 214 1.68 26.81 2.66
C GLY A 214 1.44 28.06 3.52
N ALA A 215 1.05 27.86 4.77
CA ALA A 215 0.70 28.92 5.71
C ALA A 215 1.30 28.71 7.10
N GLY A 216 1.45 29.80 7.87
CA GLY A 216 2.00 29.71 9.23
C GLY A 216 3.40 29.09 9.25
N LYS A 217 3.59 28.03 10.05
CA LYS A 217 4.86 27.28 10.09
C LYS A 217 5.13 26.48 8.81
N GLY A 218 4.07 26.07 8.09
CA GLY A 218 4.17 25.35 6.82
C GLY A 218 4.44 26.24 5.60
N LYS A 219 4.61 27.56 5.78
CA LYS A 219 4.99 28.45 4.68
C LYS A 219 6.37 28.06 4.13
N TYR A 220 6.45 27.92 2.80
CA TYR A 220 7.55 27.36 2.01
C TYR A 220 7.71 25.83 2.06
N TYR A 221 6.82 25.11 2.76
CA TYR A 221 6.83 23.64 2.83
C TYR A 221 5.79 22.98 1.90
N ALA A 222 5.04 23.75 1.12
CA ALA A 222 4.26 23.27 -0.01
C ALA A 222 4.93 23.72 -1.33
N VAL A 223 5.25 22.75 -2.20
CA VAL A 223 5.99 22.96 -3.46
C VAL A 223 5.10 22.47 -4.61
N ASN A 224 4.58 23.42 -5.39
CA ASN A 224 3.68 23.13 -6.50
C ASN A 224 4.31 23.47 -7.84
N PHE A 225 4.41 22.47 -8.72
CA PHE A 225 4.86 22.64 -10.10
C PHE A 225 3.66 22.54 -11.06
N PRO A 226 2.96 23.65 -11.36
CA PRO A 226 1.85 23.63 -12.30
C PRO A 226 2.35 23.41 -13.73
N LEU A 227 1.71 22.50 -14.44
CA LEU A 227 2.05 22.09 -15.80
C LEU A 227 0.87 22.25 -16.76
N ARG A 228 1.18 22.27 -18.05
CA ARG A 228 0.24 22.25 -19.17
C ARG A 228 0.24 20.88 -19.84
N ASP A 229 -0.68 20.71 -20.78
CA ASP A 229 -0.88 19.45 -21.51
C ASP A 229 0.38 19.00 -22.26
N GLY A 230 0.48 17.68 -22.44
CA GLY A 230 1.42 17.04 -23.35
C GLY A 230 2.87 17.02 -22.91
N ILE A 231 3.18 17.20 -21.61
CA ILE A 231 4.56 17.08 -21.13
C ILE A 231 5.15 15.70 -21.49
N ASP A 232 6.38 15.71 -22.02
CA ASP A 232 7.15 14.53 -22.41
C ASP A 232 8.18 14.13 -21.34
N ASP A 233 8.76 12.94 -21.49
CA ASP A 233 9.73 12.35 -20.57
C ASP A 233 10.94 13.27 -20.35
N GLU A 234 11.49 13.84 -21.43
CA GLU A 234 12.68 14.69 -21.36
C GLU A 234 12.40 16.00 -20.61
N SER A 235 11.25 16.63 -20.84
CA SER A 235 10.83 17.84 -20.16
C SER A 235 10.55 17.59 -18.69
N TYR A 236 9.86 16.49 -18.37
CA TYR A 236 9.55 16.11 -16.99
C TYR A 236 10.83 15.81 -16.20
N GLU A 237 11.76 15.04 -16.76
CA GLU A 237 13.03 14.74 -16.10
C GLU A 237 13.88 16.01 -15.83
N LYS A 238 13.89 16.97 -16.78
CA LYS A 238 14.60 18.25 -16.66
C LYS A 238 14.08 19.16 -15.56
N ILE A 239 12.84 18.96 -15.09
CA ILE A 239 12.28 19.71 -13.96
C ILE A 239 12.29 18.90 -12.67
N PHE A 240 11.94 17.61 -12.73
CA PHE A 240 11.80 16.76 -11.56
C PHE A 240 13.13 16.61 -10.84
N LYS A 241 14.19 16.19 -11.55
CA LYS A 241 15.50 15.96 -10.92
C LYS A 241 16.05 17.22 -10.24
N PRO A 242 16.12 18.39 -10.91
CA PRO A 242 16.65 19.59 -10.25
C PRO A 242 15.80 20.10 -9.08
N VAL A 243 14.47 20.05 -9.18
CA VAL A 243 13.58 20.47 -8.09
C VAL A 243 13.74 19.53 -6.90
N MET A 244 13.68 18.22 -7.13
CA MET A 244 13.81 17.23 -6.07
C MET A 244 15.22 17.21 -5.46
N ALA A 245 16.27 17.45 -6.24
CA ALA A 245 17.62 17.66 -5.70
C ALA A 245 17.65 18.81 -4.69
N LYS A 246 17.01 19.94 -5.03
CA LYS A 246 16.98 21.12 -4.17
C LYS A 246 16.11 20.91 -2.95
N VAL A 247 14.98 20.22 -3.10
CA VAL A 247 14.13 19.81 -1.99
C VAL A 247 14.92 18.93 -1.01
N MET A 248 15.60 17.89 -1.48
CA MET A 248 16.42 17.01 -0.63
C MET A 248 17.54 17.78 0.08
N GLU A 249 18.21 18.71 -0.61
CA GLU A 249 19.27 19.57 -0.05
C GLU A 249 18.76 20.47 1.09
N MET A 250 17.63 21.14 0.86
CA MET A 250 17.12 22.17 1.78
C MET A 250 16.27 21.56 2.90
N TYR A 251 15.41 20.60 2.57
CA TYR A 251 14.46 20.01 3.52
C TYR A 251 15.07 18.86 4.33
N GLN A 252 16.03 18.12 3.76
CA GLN A 252 16.71 16.99 4.42
C GLN A 252 15.72 16.03 5.11
N PRO A 253 14.78 15.41 4.38
CA PRO A 253 13.84 14.47 4.97
C PRO A 253 14.56 13.22 5.50
N SER A 254 13.89 12.53 6.42
CA SER A 254 14.36 11.24 6.96
C SER A 254 13.51 10.03 6.53
N ALA A 255 12.38 10.28 5.87
CA ALA A 255 11.55 9.30 5.18
C ALA A 255 10.83 9.98 4.01
N VAL A 256 10.48 9.20 2.98
CA VAL A 256 9.82 9.68 1.78
C VAL A 256 8.56 8.86 1.51
N VAL A 257 7.48 9.53 1.15
CA VAL A 257 6.27 8.92 0.58
C VAL A 257 6.14 9.40 -0.86
N LEU A 258 6.14 8.48 -1.81
CA LEU A 258 6.01 8.75 -3.23
C LEU A 258 4.68 8.16 -3.72
N GLN A 259 3.74 9.03 -4.08
CA GLN A 259 2.50 8.66 -4.77
C GLN A 259 2.84 8.55 -6.26
N CYS A 260 2.56 7.39 -6.87
CA CYS A 260 2.88 7.07 -8.26
C CYS A 260 1.61 7.01 -9.12
N GLY A 261 0.83 8.09 -9.14
CA GLY A 261 -0.39 8.23 -9.94
C GLY A 261 -0.13 8.03 -11.42
N ALA A 262 -0.71 6.98 -11.99
CA ALA A 262 -0.41 6.52 -13.36
C ALA A 262 -1.30 7.19 -14.43
N ASP A 263 -2.11 8.18 -14.08
CA ASP A 263 -2.87 9.00 -15.02
C ASP A 263 -2.04 10.14 -15.65
N SER A 264 -0.82 10.36 -15.17
CA SER A 264 0.20 11.19 -15.83
C SER A 264 0.81 10.51 -17.08
N LEU A 265 0.48 9.25 -17.34
CA LEU A 265 0.95 8.50 -18.51
C LEU A 265 0.25 8.91 -19.82
N SER A 266 0.97 8.72 -20.92
CA SER A 266 0.46 8.87 -22.27
C SER A 266 -0.73 7.93 -22.53
N GLY A 267 -1.78 8.48 -23.14
CA GLY A 267 -2.98 7.73 -23.52
C GLY A 267 -3.84 7.31 -22.33
N ASP A 268 -3.72 7.98 -21.19
CA ASP A 268 -4.69 7.85 -20.11
C ASP A 268 -6.09 8.35 -20.55
N ARG A 269 -7.17 7.84 -19.91
CA ARG A 269 -8.54 8.21 -20.27
C ARG A 269 -8.96 9.58 -19.74
N LEU A 270 -8.39 10.05 -18.64
CA LEU A 270 -8.70 11.34 -18.00
C LEU A 270 -7.50 12.29 -18.06
N GLY A 271 -6.29 11.75 -17.98
CA GLY A 271 -5.05 12.51 -18.06
C GLY A 271 -4.73 13.00 -19.47
N CYS A 272 -4.01 14.12 -19.55
CA CYS A 272 -3.55 14.71 -20.80
C CYS A 272 -2.05 15.03 -20.81
N PHE A 273 -1.26 14.24 -20.08
CA PHE A 273 0.20 14.20 -20.21
C PHE A 273 0.63 13.18 -21.27
N ASN A 274 1.93 13.16 -21.56
CA ASN A 274 2.51 12.30 -22.59
C ASN A 274 3.70 11.47 -22.08
N LEU A 275 3.73 11.14 -20.78
CA LEU A 275 4.81 10.36 -20.19
C LEU A 275 4.76 8.89 -20.61
N THR A 276 5.92 8.30 -20.85
CA THR A 276 6.04 6.85 -20.96
C THR A 276 6.25 6.23 -19.58
N ILE A 277 6.10 4.90 -19.51
CA ILE A 277 6.42 4.15 -18.29
C ILE A 277 7.89 4.35 -17.88
N ARG A 278 8.80 4.52 -18.83
CA ARG A 278 10.22 4.78 -18.52
C ARG A 278 10.40 6.17 -17.93
N GLY A 279 9.77 7.19 -18.52
CA GLY A 279 9.81 8.56 -18.01
C GLY A 279 9.23 8.67 -16.60
N HIS A 280 8.09 8.02 -16.36
CA HIS A 280 7.45 7.97 -15.05
C HIS A 280 8.35 7.27 -14.01
N ALA A 281 8.86 6.08 -14.34
CA ALA A 281 9.70 5.29 -13.43
C ALA A 281 11.09 5.91 -13.14
N LYS A 282 11.59 6.81 -13.99
CA LYS A 282 12.79 7.61 -13.68
C LYS A 282 12.60 8.47 -12.43
N CYS A 283 11.36 8.85 -12.09
CA CYS A 283 11.07 9.54 -10.84
C CYS A 283 11.33 8.62 -9.64
N VAL A 284 10.82 7.39 -9.68
CA VAL A 284 11.06 6.35 -8.67
C VAL A 284 12.56 6.06 -8.53
N GLU A 285 13.25 5.82 -9.64
CA GLU A 285 14.70 5.57 -9.67
C GLU A 285 15.48 6.72 -9.00
N TYR A 286 15.14 7.96 -9.35
CA TYR A 286 15.80 9.14 -8.81
C TYR A 286 15.58 9.29 -7.31
N ILE A 287 14.35 9.14 -6.83
CA ILE A 287 14.03 9.25 -5.39
C ILE A 287 14.66 8.10 -4.60
N LYS A 288 14.63 6.89 -5.16
CA LYS A 288 15.30 5.72 -4.56
C LYS A 288 16.81 5.96 -4.36
N SER A 289 17.47 6.70 -5.25
CA SER A 289 18.91 6.97 -5.16
C SER A 289 19.35 7.73 -3.89
N PHE A 290 18.43 8.43 -3.21
CA PHE A 290 18.73 9.16 -1.97
C PHE A 290 18.83 8.27 -0.72
N ASN A 291 18.52 6.97 -0.82
CA ASN A 291 18.72 5.99 0.25
C ASN A 291 18.02 6.33 1.58
N LEU A 292 16.78 6.81 1.49
CA LEU A 292 15.88 7.01 2.62
C LEU A 292 14.80 5.91 2.65
N PRO A 293 14.20 5.63 3.82
CA PRO A 293 12.97 4.85 3.93
C PRO A 293 11.91 5.39 2.97
N LEU A 294 11.41 4.53 2.08
CA LEU A 294 10.53 4.92 0.98
C LEU A 294 9.23 4.13 1.00
N LEU A 295 8.11 4.83 1.13
CA LEU A 295 6.77 4.28 0.88
C LEU A 295 6.34 4.65 -0.55
N MET A 296 6.14 3.65 -1.40
CA MET A 296 5.59 3.83 -2.75
C MET A 296 4.10 3.47 -2.75
N LEU A 297 3.28 4.38 -3.24
CA LEU A 297 1.83 4.24 -3.30
C LEU A 297 1.33 4.30 -4.74
N GLY A 298 0.12 3.81 -4.97
CA GLY A 298 -0.59 3.97 -6.23
C GLY A 298 -1.06 5.40 -6.46
N GLY A 299 -2.32 5.55 -6.86
CA GLY A 299 -2.89 6.83 -7.25
C GLY A 299 -3.91 6.69 -8.38
N GLY A 300 -4.10 7.76 -9.16
CA GLY A 300 -4.89 7.76 -10.39
C GLY A 300 -4.36 6.79 -11.46
N GLY A 301 -5.07 6.73 -12.59
CA GLY A 301 -4.75 5.87 -13.73
C GLY A 301 -5.96 5.09 -14.23
N TYR A 302 -6.39 5.45 -15.44
CA TYR A 302 -7.71 5.09 -15.97
C TYR A 302 -7.63 4.31 -17.29
N THR A 303 -6.47 4.30 -17.95
CA THR A 303 -6.11 3.27 -18.94
C THR A 303 -5.47 2.07 -18.24
N ILE A 304 -6.30 1.19 -17.67
CA ILE A 304 -5.89 0.13 -16.72
C ILE A 304 -4.74 -0.79 -17.19
N ARG A 305 -4.63 -1.06 -18.49
CA ARG A 305 -3.51 -1.82 -19.07
C ARG A 305 -2.17 -1.11 -18.89
N ASN A 306 -2.15 0.23 -19.00
CA ASN A 306 -0.93 1.02 -18.81
C ASN A 306 -0.61 1.19 -17.32
N VAL A 307 -1.64 1.26 -16.46
CA VAL A 307 -1.45 1.22 -14.99
C VAL A 307 -0.75 -0.07 -14.57
N ALA A 308 -1.24 -1.22 -15.05
CA ALA A 308 -0.66 -2.52 -14.75
C ALA A 308 0.80 -2.60 -15.21
N ARG A 309 1.10 -2.12 -16.42
CA ARG A 309 2.47 -2.04 -16.93
C ARG A 309 3.36 -1.11 -16.09
N CYS A 310 2.87 0.08 -15.74
CA CYS A 310 3.63 1.10 -15.01
C CYS A 310 4.05 0.60 -13.62
N TRP A 311 3.09 0.22 -12.79
CA TRP A 311 3.37 -0.23 -11.43
C TRP A 311 4.15 -1.55 -11.39
N THR A 312 4.00 -2.42 -12.40
CA THR A 312 4.87 -3.60 -12.56
C THR A 312 6.32 -3.19 -12.78
N TYR A 313 6.58 -2.27 -13.71
CA TYR A 313 7.92 -1.79 -14.00
C TYR A 313 8.52 -1.01 -12.83
N GLU A 314 7.75 -0.17 -12.15
CA GLU A 314 8.20 0.56 -10.97
C GLU A 314 8.53 -0.35 -9.78
N THR A 315 7.82 -1.47 -9.64
CA THR A 315 8.19 -2.51 -8.66
C THR A 315 9.53 -3.14 -9.03
N ALA A 316 9.79 -3.40 -10.32
CA ALA A 316 11.08 -3.89 -10.79
C ALA A 316 12.22 -2.89 -10.52
N VAL A 317 11.95 -1.58 -10.68
CA VAL A 317 12.86 -0.48 -10.31
C VAL A 317 13.10 -0.46 -8.80
N ALA A 318 12.08 -0.64 -7.96
CA ALA A 318 12.25 -0.75 -6.51
C ALA A 318 13.19 -1.92 -6.13
N LEU A 319 13.14 -3.01 -6.88
CA LEU A 319 13.92 -4.24 -6.69
C LEU A 319 15.31 -4.25 -7.36
N ASP A 320 15.70 -3.18 -8.07
CA ASP A 320 16.91 -3.16 -8.92
C ASP A 320 16.99 -4.41 -9.83
N THR A 321 15.86 -4.79 -10.43
CA THR A 321 15.76 -5.96 -11.31
C THR A 321 15.33 -5.52 -12.70
N ASP A 322 16.13 -5.86 -13.70
CA ASP A 322 15.73 -5.74 -15.10
C ASP A 322 14.68 -6.81 -15.44
N ILE A 323 13.62 -6.38 -16.12
CA ILE A 323 12.59 -7.26 -16.67
C ILE A 323 12.49 -7.07 -18.19
N PRO A 324 12.20 -8.13 -18.96
CA PRO A 324 12.08 -8.01 -20.41
C PRO A 324 10.87 -7.17 -20.80
N ASP A 325 10.92 -6.59 -22.00
CA ASP A 325 9.79 -5.85 -22.56
C ASP A 325 8.65 -6.77 -23.04
N GLU A 326 8.93 -8.05 -23.28
CA GLU A 326 7.91 -9.05 -23.59
C GLU A 326 7.09 -9.37 -22.34
N LEU A 327 5.77 -9.16 -22.40
CA LEU A 327 4.90 -9.53 -21.28
C LEU A 327 4.85 -11.07 -21.15
N PRO A 328 5.00 -11.61 -19.93
CA PRO A 328 4.75 -13.01 -19.69
C PRO A 328 3.25 -13.30 -19.80
N TYR A 329 2.92 -14.55 -20.16
CA TYR A 329 1.53 -15.01 -20.14
C TYR A 329 0.94 -14.83 -18.74
N ASN A 330 -0.31 -14.40 -18.68
CA ASN A 330 -0.98 -14.05 -17.43
C ASN A 330 -2.51 -14.10 -17.64
N ASP A 331 -3.29 -14.06 -16.56
CA ASP A 331 -4.76 -14.24 -16.62
C ASP A 331 -5.48 -13.15 -17.42
N TYR A 332 -4.81 -12.02 -17.63
CA TYR A 332 -5.32 -10.84 -18.33
C TYR A 332 -4.53 -10.54 -19.61
N PHE A 333 -3.79 -11.52 -20.16
CA PHE A 333 -2.83 -11.30 -21.25
C PHE A 333 -3.45 -10.58 -22.46
N GLU A 334 -4.70 -10.90 -22.80
CA GLU A 334 -5.43 -10.30 -23.92
C GLU A 334 -5.68 -8.80 -23.77
N TYR A 335 -5.66 -8.26 -22.54
CA TYR A 335 -5.82 -6.81 -22.29
C TYR A 335 -4.65 -5.98 -22.83
N PHE A 336 -3.50 -6.62 -23.05
CA PHE A 336 -2.26 -5.97 -23.50
C PHE A 336 -2.05 -6.06 -25.02
N GLY A 337 -3.06 -6.52 -25.76
CA GLY A 337 -3.03 -6.51 -27.22
C GLY A 337 -3.05 -5.09 -27.82
N PRO A 338 -2.54 -4.93 -29.05
CA PRO A 338 -2.05 -6.00 -29.95
C PRO A 338 -0.56 -6.33 -29.81
N ASP A 339 0.19 -5.55 -29.04
CA ASP A 339 1.66 -5.58 -29.03
C ASP A 339 2.25 -6.51 -27.95
N PHE A 340 1.52 -6.72 -26.85
CA PHE A 340 1.94 -7.55 -25.71
C PHE A 340 3.29 -7.13 -25.12
N LYS A 341 3.62 -5.82 -25.19
CA LYS A 341 4.82 -5.25 -24.58
C LYS A 341 4.54 -4.58 -23.24
N LEU A 342 5.57 -4.46 -22.43
CA LEU A 342 5.53 -3.73 -21.16
C LEU A 342 5.55 -2.23 -21.41
N HIS A 343 6.46 -1.74 -22.26
CA HIS A 343 6.64 -0.32 -22.48
C HIS A 343 5.65 0.27 -23.50
N ILE A 344 5.28 1.53 -23.27
CA ILE A 344 4.42 2.32 -24.16
C ILE A 344 5.25 3.40 -24.84
N SER A 345 4.89 3.72 -26.08
CA SER A 345 5.43 4.86 -26.81
C SER A 345 4.61 6.12 -26.51
N PRO A 346 5.22 7.31 -26.51
CA PRO A 346 4.48 8.56 -26.40
C PRO A 346 3.62 8.79 -27.65
N SER A 347 2.54 9.57 -27.49
CA SER A 347 1.68 10.00 -28.58
C SER A 347 2.28 11.19 -29.35
N ASN A 348 1.69 11.55 -30.48
CA ASN A 348 2.04 12.76 -31.25
C ASN A 348 1.43 14.06 -30.68
N MET A 349 0.93 14.05 -29.44
CA MET A 349 0.40 15.24 -28.76
C MET A 349 1.48 16.33 -28.65
N THR A 350 1.08 17.58 -28.87
CA THR A 350 1.98 18.74 -28.71
C THR A 350 2.25 19.01 -27.23
N ASN A 351 3.53 19.09 -26.87
CA ASN A 351 3.95 19.55 -25.54
C ASN A 351 3.77 21.07 -25.42
N GLN A 352 2.84 21.51 -24.57
CA GLN A 352 2.54 22.93 -24.34
C GLN A 352 3.45 23.58 -23.29
N ASN A 353 4.38 22.81 -22.70
CA ASN A 353 5.32 23.26 -21.67
C ASN A 353 6.61 23.73 -22.35
N THR A 354 6.64 24.99 -22.76
CA THR A 354 7.88 25.55 -23.34
C THR A 354 9.01 25.57 -22.32
N GLN A 355 10.25 25.46 -22.79
CA GLN A 355 11.43 25.53 -21.92
C GLN A 355 11.45 26.80 -21.06
N GLU A 356 11.09 27.95 -21.65
CA GLU A 356 10.97 29.23 -20.94
C GLU A 356 9.94 29.19 -19.80
N TYR A 357 8.79 28.55 -20.04
CA TYR A 357 7.74 28.39 -19.02
C TYR A 357 8.23 27.54 -17.85
N MET A 358 8.82 26.37 -18.15
CA MET A 358 9.34 25.45 -17.13
C MET A 358 10.48 26.08 -16.33
N ASP A 359 11.41 26.78 -16.99
CA ASP A 359 12.53 27.44 -16.31
C ASP A 359 12.06 28.58 -15.41
N LYS A 360 11.03 29.33 -15.81
CA LYS A 360 10.44 30.39 -14.99
C LYS A 360 9.78 29.85 -13.72
N ILE A 361 9.06 28.73 -13.81
CA ILE A 361 8.46 28.07 -12.64
C ILE A 361 9.56 27.53 -11.73
N LYS A 362 10.51 26.78 -12.28
CA LYS A 362 11.65 26.22 -11.56
C LYS A 362 12.44 27.28 -10.81
N GLN A 363 12.73 28.43 -11.44
CA GLN A 363 13.43 29.54 -10.78
C GLN A 363 12.66 30.08 -9.57
N ARG A 364 11.35 30.28 -9.68
CA ARG A 364 10.50 30.73 -8.56
C ARG A 364 10.45 29.69 -7.44
N LEU A 365 10.35 28.40 -7.77
CA LEU A 365 10.43 27.33 -6.76
C LEU A 365 11.78 27.32 -6.06
N PHE A 366 12.88 27.58 -6.78
CA PHE A 366 14.21 27.66 -6.18
C PHE A 366 14.34 28.87 -5.25
N GLU A 367 13.68 29.99 -5.57
CA GLU A 367 13.59 31.15 -4.67
C GLU A 367 12.82 30.81 -3.39
N ASN A 368 11.67 30.13 -3.51
CA ASN A 368 10.92 29.65 -2.35
C ASN A 368 11.74 28.69 -1.49
N LEU A 369 12.41 27.71 -2.10
CA LEU A 369 13.22 26.71 -1.37
C LEU A 369 14.43 27.32 -0.66
N ARG A 370 14.98 28.45 -1.14
CA ARG A 370 16.06 29.19 -0.45
C ARG A 370 15.60 29.82 0.87
N MET A 371 14.30 29.98 1.07
CA MET A 371 13.75 30.56 2.31
C MET A 371 13.76 29.57 3.48
N LEU A 372 13.99 28.27 3.23
CA LEU A 372 14.07 27.28 4.30
C LEU A 372 15.32 27.49 5.17
N PRO A 373 15.20 27.33 6.50
CA PRO A 373 16.37 27.29 7.37
C PRO A 373 17.18 26.02 7.08
N HIS A 374 18.49 26.16 6.94
CA HIS A 374 19.39 25.05 6.60
C HIS A 374 19.58 24.04 7.76
N ALA A 375 19.08 24.36 8.97
CA ALA A 375 19.15 23.51 10.15
C ALA A 375 18.08 23.92 11.20
N PRO A 376 17.00 23.15 11.39
CA PRO A 376 16.03 23.39 12.46
C PRO A 376 16.36 22.62 13.76
N GLY A 377 15.90 23.15 14.90
CA GLY A 377 16.08 22.55 16.23
C GLY A 377 15.24 21.30 16.45
N VAL A 378 15.80 20.34 17.20
CA VAL A 378 15.14 19.06 17.54
C VAL A 378 14.20 19.27 18.72
N GLN A 379 12.90 18.98 18.56
CA GLN A 379 11.95 18.95 19.66
C GLN A 379 11.63 17.49 20.00
N MET A 380 12.06 17.04 21.18
CA MET A 380 11.78 15.68 21.67
C MET A 380 10.32 15.56 22.09
N GLN A 381 9.58 14.59 21.53
CA GLN A 381 8.24 14.20 21.96
C GLN A 381 8.23 12.71 22.30
N ALA A 382 7.36 12.30 23.23
CA ALA A 382 7.15 10.88 23.51
C ALA A 382 6.46 10.21 22.31
N ILE A 383 6.99 9.06 21.89
CA ILE A 383 6.51 8.31 20.72
C ILE A 383 5.15 7.65 21.09
N PRO A 384 4.04 7.97 20.40
CA PRO A 384 2.76 7.28 20.57
C PRO A 384 2.85 5.80 20.13
N GLU A 385 1.93 4.95 20.60
CA GLU A 385 1.87 3.54 20.19
C GLU A 385 1.70 3.37 18.67
N ASP A 386 2.35 2.38 18.07
CA ASP A 386 2.30 2.04 16.64
C ASP A 386 0.87 1.73 16.17
N ALA A 387 0.59 2.02 14.91
CA ALA A 387 -0.72 1.77 14.29
C ALA A 387 -1.10 0.29 14.25
N VAL A 388 -0.14 -0.59 13.98
CA VAL A 388 -0.36 -2.03 13.81
C VAL A 388 0.31 -2.77 14.98
N PRO A 389 -0.43 -3.64 15.71
CA PRO A 389 0.13 -4.41 16.82
C PRO A 389 1.25 -5.35 16.37
N ASP A 390 2.13 -5.72 17.31
CA ASP A 390 3.32 -6.51 17.02
C ASP A 390 2.95 -7.96 16.65
N ASP A 391 3.26 -8.34 15.41
CA ASP A 391 3.05 -9.69 14.85
C ASP A 391 4.38 -10.48 14.89
N THR A 392 5.19 -10.32 15.95
CA THR A 392 6.33 -11.22 16.21
C THR A 392 5.80 -12.58 16.66
N VAL A 393 5.31 -13.35 15.68
CA VAL A 393 5.27 -14.80 15.81
C VAL A 393 6.72 -15.24 15.69
N ASP A 394 7.32 -15.71 16.78
CA ASP A 394 8.66 -16.30 16.80
C ASP A 394 8.71 -17.44 15.78
N GLU A 395 9.32 -17.21 14.61
CA GLU A 395 9.50 -18.25 13.56
C GLU A 395 10.31 -19.45 14.09
N ASP A 396 11.10 -19.24 15.15
CA ASP A 396 11.86 -20.29 15.84
C ASP A 396 11.01 -21.22 16.73
N THR A 397 9.69 -21.00 16.81
CA THR A 397 8.76 -21.86 17.56
C THR A 397 7.83 -22.70 16.69
N GLU A 398 7.93 -22.61 15.36
CA GLU A 398 7.12 -23.44 14.46
C GLU A 398 7.68 -24.86 14.31
N ASP A 399 6.78 -25.84 14.42
CA ASP A 399 7.09 -27.26 14.30
C ASP A 399 7.43 -27.61 12.83
N PRO A 400 8.63 -28.14 12.53
CA PRO A 400 9.07 -28.41 11.16
C PRO A 400 8.20 -29.44 10.41
N ASP A 401 7.34 -30.19 11.12
CA ASP A 401 6.41 -31.16 10.53
C ASP A 401 5.01 -30.56 10.23
N LYS A 402 4.79 -29.27 10.47
CA LYS A 402 3.53 -28.58 10.14
C LYS A 402 3.60 -27.91 8.78
N ARG A 403 2.52 -28.06 8.01
CA ARG A 403 2.35 -27.36 6.72
C ARG A 403 2.39 -25.85 6.97
N LEU A 404 3.39 -25.19 6.38
CA LEU A 404 3.53 -23.73 6.39
C LEU A 404 2.23 -23.07 5.87
N SER A 405 1.79 -22.03 6.57
CA SER A 405 0.63 -21.27 6.11
C SER A 405 0.95 -20.54 4.80
N ILE A 406 -0.07 -20.26 3.99
CA ILE A 406 0.08 -19.44 2.76
C ILE A 406 0.78 -18.12 3.09
N ARG A 407 0.37 -17.48 4.20
CA ARG A 407 0.96 -16.25 4.73
C ARG A 407 2.46 -16.37 5.04
N ALA A 408 2.91 -17.50 5.60
CA ALA A 408 4.34 -17.76 5.85
C ALA A 408 5.12 -18.03 4.55
N THR A 409 4.45 -18.62 3.55
CA THR A 409 5.06 -18.93 2.24
C THR A 409 5.29 -17.66 1.43
N ASP A 410 4.31 -16.75 1.40
CA ASP A 410 4.38 -15.46 0.69
C ASP A 410 5.42 -14.48 1.27
N LYS A 411 5.82 -14.70 2.54
CA LYS A 411 6.84 -13.90 3.23
C LYS A 411 8.27 -14.29 2.82
N ARG A 412 8.50 -15.52 2.33
CA ARG A 412 9.84 -16.05 2.06
C ARG A 412 10.40 -15.50 0.75
N ILE A 413 11.56 -14.84 0.81
CA ILE A 413 12.34 -14.41 -0.36
C ILE A 413 13.23 -15.59 -0.81
N ALA A 414 13.21 -15.92 -2.10
CA ALA A 414 14.08 -16.96 -2.66
C ALA A 414 15.53 -16.46 -2.74
N CYS A 415 16.49 -17.28 -2.33
CA CYS A 415 17.91 -16.94 -2.45
C CYS A 415 18.39 -17.15 -3.90
N ASP A 416 19.21 -16.25 -4.43
CA ASP A 416 19.79 -16.39 -5.78
C ASP A 416 20.65 -17.68 -5.93
N GLU A 417 21.10 -18.28 -4.81
CA GLU A 417 21.88 -19.53 -4.77
C GLU A 417 21.06 -20.78 -4.38
N GLU A 418 19.75 -20.67 -4.14
CA GLU A 418 18.89 -21.84 -3.93
C GLU A 418 18.58 -22.50 -5.28
N PHE A 419 19.17 -23.68 -5.54
CA PHE A 419 18.75 -24.53 -6.64
C PHE A 419 17.31 -24.98 -6.40
N SER A 420 16.42 -24.70 -7.34
CA SER A 420 15.05 -25.20 -7.31
C SER A 420 15.09 -26.73 -7.36
N ASP A 421 14.55 -27.40 -6.34
CA ASP A 421 14.34 -28.87 -6.33
C ASP A 421 13.38 -29.35 -7.46
N SER A 422 12.89 -28.44 -8.30
CA SER A 422 11.95 -28.75 -9.39
C SER A 422 12.61 -29.10 -10.74
N GLU A 423 13.94 -29.08 -10.86
CA GLU A 423 14.61 -29.39 -12.14
C GLU A 423 15.02 -30.88 -12.31
N ASP A 424 14.65 -31.77 -11.39
CA ASP A 424 14.95 -33.22 -11.50
C ASP A 424 13.75 -34.14 -11.21
N GLU A 425 12.51 -33.65 -11.37
CA GLU A 425 11.31 -34.51 -11.44
C GLU A 425 11.17 -35.08 -12.88
N GLY A 426 12.25 -35.69 -13.37
CA GLY A 426 12.27 -36.54 -14.55
C GLY A 426 11.97 -37.98 -14.15
N GLU A 427 10.92 -38.56 -14.75
CA GLU A 427 10.57 -39.98 -14.80
C GLU A 427 11.51 -40.96 -14.04
N GLY A 428 11.19 -41.28 -12.79
CA GLY A 428 11.99 -42.29 -12.08
C GLY A 428 11.63 -42.49 -10.62
N GLY A 429 10.60 -43.30 -10.36
CA GLY A 429 10.15 -43.63 -9.00
C GLY A 429 11.27 -44.15 -8.08
N ARG A 430 11.41 -43.53 -6.92
CA ARG A 430 12.18 -44.08 -5.79
C ARG A 430 11.26 -44.50 -4.65
N ARG A 431 11.05 -45.82 -4.60
CA ARG A 431 10.60 -46.56 -3.41
C ARG A 431 11.60 -46.34 -2.27
N ASN A 432 11.17 -45.77 -1.16
CA ASN A 432 11.88 -45.91 0.11
C ASN A 432 11.21 -46.99 0.96
N THR A 433 11.75 -48.21 0.88
CA THR A 433 11.53 -49.27 1.86
C THR A 433 12.69 -49.30 2.83
N ALA A 434 12.49 -48.82 4.06
CA ALA A 434 13.38 -49.09 5.18
C ALA A 434 12.53 -49.56 6.37
N ASN A 435 12.44 -50.88 6.50
CA ASN A 435 11.71 -51.60 7.54
C ASN A 435 12.64 -51.81 8.74
N HIS A 436 12.45 -51.07 9.84
CA HIS A 436 13.23 -51.24 11.07
C HIS A 436 12.49 -52.16 12.06
N LYS A 437 12.60 -53.49 11.87
CA LYS A 437 12.18 -54.49 12.87
C LYS A 437 13.15 -54.48 14.07
N LYS A 438 12.75 -53.88 15.20
CA LYS A 438 13.39 -54.14 16.50
C LYS A 438 12.80 -55.42 17.09
N GLY A 439 13.67 -56.37 17.42
CA GLY A 439 13.31 -57.68 17.94
C GLY A 439 12.75 -57.61 19.36
N ALA A 440 11.62 -58.29 19.57
CA ALA A 440 11.10 -58.63 20.88
C ALA A 440 11.11 -60.16 21.04
N LYS A 441 12.00 -60.66 21.90
CA LYS A 441 11.97 -62.03 22.42
C LYS A 441 10.79 -62.14 23.39
N ARG A 442 9.84 -63.04 23.09
CA ARG A 442 8.79 -63.50 24.01
C ARG A 442 9.38 -64.39 25.12
N PRO A 443 8.88 -64.33 26.35
CA PRO A 443 8.79 -65.50 27.22
C PRO A 443 7.39 -66.13 27.09
N LYS A 444 7.38 -67.47 27.05
CA LYS A 444 6.20 -68.35 27.17
C LYS A 444 5.70 -68.33 28.61
N VAL A 445 4.38 -68.46 28.81
CA VAL A 445 3.79 -68.91 30.07
C VAL A 445 2.73 -69.96 29.73
N ASP A 446 2.84 -71.09 30.42
CA ASP A 446 2.03 -72.31 30.30
C ASP A 446 0.63 -72.16 30.95
N GLU A 447 -0.29 -73.02 30.52
CA GLU A 447 -1.68 -73.13 30.97
C GLU A 447 -1.86 -73.85 32.33
N ASP A 448 -3.08 -73.66 32.89
CA ASP A 448 -3.82 -74.45 33.88
C ASP A 448 -3.61 -74.22 35.39
N LYS A 449 -4.60 -73.59 36.06
CA LYS A 449 -5.62 -74.27 36.89
C LYS A 449 -6.62 -73.36 37.63
N GLN A 450 -7.84 -73.88 37.73
CA GLN A 450 -9.07 -73.55 38.48
C GLN A 450 -8.96 -72.98 39.91
N GLU A 451 -9.93 -72.12 40.27
CA GLU A 451 -10.88 -72.16 41.43
C GLU A 451 -11.56 -70.77 41.53
N GLY A 452 -12.89 -70.61 41.51
CA GLY A 452 -13.85 -70.90 42.59
C GLY A 452 -14.15 -69.61 43.40
N GLU A 453 -15.16 -68.81 43.02
CA GLU A 453 -16.47 -68.66 43.72
C GLU A 453 -16.38 -67.97 45.11
N GLU A 454 -16.85 -66.72 45.28
CA GLU A 454 -18.11 -66.29 45.96
C GLU A 454 -17.76 -64.96 46.69
N LYS A 455 -18.61 -63.96 46.98
CA LYS A 455 -20.05 -63.68 46.84
C LYS A 455 -20.27 -62.22 47.29
N LYS A 456 -21.31 -61.58 46.72
CA LYS A 456 -22.40 -60.77 47.35
C LYS A 456 -22.01 -59.72 48.41
N ALA A 457 -22.61 -58.54 48.51
CA ALA A 457 -23.97 -58.01 48.36
C ALA A 457 -23.92 -56.63 49.08
N ASP A 458 -24.79 -55.64 48.99
CA ASP A 458 -26.10 -55.44 48.39
C ASP A 458 -26.44 -53.95 48.61
N LEU A 459 -27.19 -53.36 47.66
CA LEU A 459 -28.46 -52.58 47.85
C LEU A 459 -28.42 -51.32 48.76
N LYS A 460 -29.18 -50.23 48.55
CA LYS A 460 -30.27 -49.81 47.64
C LYS A 460 -30.53 -48.32 47.96
N GLU A 461 -30.95 -47.48 47.00
CA GLU A 461 -32.31 -46.89 46.86
C GLU A 461 -32.84 -46.17 48.13
N GLU A 462 -33.50 -45.01 48.13
CA GLU A 462 -34.45 -44.45 47.16
C GLU A 462 -34.87 -43.02 47.57
N GLU A 463 -35.24 -42.24 46.54
CA GLU A 463 -36.38 -41.32 46.38
C GLU A 463 -36.89 -40.30 47.44
N LYS A 464 -37.05 -39.05 46.92
CA LYS A 464 -38.23 -38.14 46.88
C LYS A 464 -39.04 -37.89 48.17
N THR A 465 -39.48 -36.66 48.46
CA THR A 465 -40.63 -36.00 47.77
C THR A 465 -40.94 -34.61 48.38
N LYS A 466 -41.43 -33.68 47.53
CA LYS A 466 -42.55 -32.68 47.71
C LYS A 466 -42.46 -31.65 48.87
N ASP A 467 -43.09 -30.47 48.89
CA ASP A 467 -44.20 -29.81 48.16
C ASP A 467 -44.10 -28.28 48.50
N SER A 468 -44.18 -27.36 47.53
CA SER A 468 -45.29 -26.41 47.23
C SER A 468 -45.63 -25.25 48.18
N SER A 469 -45.70 -24.03 47.60
CA SER A 469 -46.73 -22.95 47.75
C SER A 469 -46.13 -21.62 47.24
N ALA A 470 -46.55 -21.03 46.11
CA ALA A 470 -47.62 -19.99 45.99
C ALA A 470 -47.27 -18.68 46.74
N GLU A 471 -47.40 -17.45 46.22
CA GLU A 471 -48.26 -16.87 45.18
C GLU A 471 -47.81 -15.42 44.84
N LYS A 472 -48.15 -14.97 43.63
CA LYS A 472 -48.51 -13.61 43.07
C LYS A 472 -48.28 -12.34 43.93
N THR A 473 -47.97 -11.15 43.38
CA THR A 473 -48.73 -10.26 42.46
C THR A 473 -47.82 -9.06 42.10
N ASP A 474 -47.67 -8.63 40.84
CA ASP A 474 -48.47 -7.57 40.12
C ASP A 474 -48.11 -6.14 40.57
N SER A 475 -48.04 -5.04 39.79
CA SER A 475 -47.93 -4.69 38.37
C SER A 475 -47.68 -3.16 38.29
N LYS A 476 -47.26 -2.67 37.11
CA LYS A 476 -47.47 -1.31 36.55
C LYS A 476 -46.91 -0.08 37.28
N ARG A 477 -46.04 0.67 36.58
CA ARG A 477 -46.50 1.77 35.71
C ARG A 477 -45.47 2.12 34.65
#